data_AF-A0A1V6BAM1-F1
#
_entry.id   AF-A0A1V6BAM1-F1
#
_cell.length_a   1.000
_cell.length_b   1.000
_cell.length_c   1.000
_cell.angle_alpha   90.00
_cell.angle_beta   90.00
_cell.angle_gamma   90.00
#
_symmetry.space_group_name_H-M   'P 1'
#
loop_
_entity.id
_entity.type
_entity.pdbx_description
1 polymer ?
#
loop_
_entity_poly.entity_id
_entity_poly.type
_entity_poly.pdbx_seq_one_letter_code
_entity_poly.pdbx_strand_id
1 'polypeptide(L)'
;MRDIMLILHFIGLVMGLGTSFAHAFLGMAASKMSNNEATRFRMHALVLSRMGYIGISLLIISGLYLITPYWSALSSIPLLILKLILVLILVVLITLIGFLTKRIKQGEGETEFKKMEIFGKLTMMIGLLIVVLAVYIFH
;
A
#
# COMPACT_ATOMS: atom_id res chain seq x y z
N MET A 1 19.37 16.30 6.12
CA MET A 1 18.63 15.08 6.50
C MET A 1 17.17 15.10 6.07
N ARG A 2 16.45 16.22 6.24
CA ARG A 2 15.04 16.35 5.81
C ARG A 2 14.82 16.02 4.33
N ASP A 3 15.63 16.55 3.42
CA ASP A 3 15.45 16.34 1.98
C ASP A 3 15.66 14.88 1.57
N ILE A 4 16.67 14.22 2.16
CA ILE A 4 16.90 12.79 1.98
C ILE A 4 15.67 11.99 2.41
N MET A 5 15.08 12.34 3.56
CA MET A 5 13.88 11.67 4.05
C MET A 5 12.66 11.94 3.16
N LEU A 6 12.52 13.15 2.60
CA LEU A 6 11.49 13.44 1.59
C LEU A 6 11.67 12.59 0.33
N ILE A 7 12.90 12.47 -0.17
CA ILE A 7 13.21 11.62 -1.33
C ILE A 7 12.84 10.16 -1.02
N LEU A 8 13.25 9.63 0.13
CA LEU A 8 12.89 8.27 0.55
C LEU A 8 11.38 8.10 0.71
N HIS A 9 10.69 9.13 1.21
CA HIS A 9 9.24 9.13 1.34
C HIS A 9 8.55 9.03 -0.02
N PHE A 10 8.97 9.84 -1.00
CA PHE A 10 8.42 9.79 -2.35
C PHE A 10 8.77 8.51 -3.09
N ILE A 11 9.98 7.96 -2.92
CA ILE A 11 10.32 6.63 -3.45
C ILE A 11 9.39 5.57 -2.84
N GLY A 12 9.21 5.61 -1.52
CA GLY A 12 8.29 4.72 -0.83
C GLY A 12 6.86 4.84 -1.35
N LEU A 13 6.41 6.06 -1.61
CA LEU A 13 5.09 6.39 -2.16
C LEU A 13 4.92 5.76 -3.55
N VAL A 14 5.87 6.01 -4.45
CA VAL A 14 5.84 5.46 -5.82
C VAL A 14 5.89 3.94 -5.80
N MET A 15 6.72 3.32 -4.97
CA MET A 15 6.80 1.87 -4.86
C MET A 15 5.53 1.26 -4.26
N GLY A 16 5.05 1.79 -3.13
CA GLY A 16 3.87 1.26 -2.42
C GLY A 16 2.57 1.42 -3.21
N LEU A 17 2.30 2.63 -3.69
CA LEU A 17 1.12 2.90 -4.52
C LEU A 17 1.25 2.27 -5.90
N GLY A 18 2.43 2.36 -6.52
CA GLY A 18 2.69 1.78 -7.84
C GLY A 18 2.43 0.27 -7.87
N THR A 19 2.84 -0.45 -6.82
CA THR A 19 2.49 -1.87 -6.66
C THR A 19 0.98 -2.10 -6.62
N SER A 20 0.23 -1.24 -5.93
CA SER A 20 -1.24 -1.38 -5.82
C SER A 20 -1.93 -1.14 -7.17
N PHE A 21 -1.53 -0.10 -7.90
CA PHE A 21 -2.00 0.15 -9.27
C PHE A 21 -1.68 -1.02 -10.18
N ALA A 22 -0.43 -1.49 -10.18
CA ALA A 22 -0.02 -2.59 -11.03
C ALA A 22 -0.76 -3.89 -10.69
N HIS A 23 -1.00 -4.21 -9.42
CA HIS A 23 -1.85 -5.35 -9.05
C HIS A 23 -3.29 -5.21 -9.57
N ALA A 24 -3.86 -4.00 -9.60
CA ALA A 24 -5.18 -3.77 -10.20
C ALA A 24 -5.17 -4.07 -11.71
N PHE A 25 -4.19 -3.55 -12.45
CA PHE A 25 -4.04 -3.81 -13.89
C PHE A 25 -3.76 -5.29 -14.20
N LEU A 26 -2.89 -5.94 -13.43
CA LEU A 26 -2.60 -7.36 -13.55
C LEU A 26 -3.85 -8.20 -13.21
N GLY A 27 -4.65 -7.79 -12.23
CA GLY A 27 -5.94 -8.42 -11.91
C GLY A 27 -6.93 -8.35 -13.08
N MET A 28 -7.03 -7.19 -13.73
CA MET A 28 -7.86 -7.01 -14.93
C MET A 28 -7.37 -7.87 -16.10
N ALA A 29 -6.05 -7.96 -16.31
CA ALA A 29 -5.48 -8.83 -17.34
C ALA A 29 -5.79 -10.31 -17.05
N ALA A 30 -5.59 -10.76 -15.80
CA ALA A 30 -5.86 -12.12 -15.37
C ALA A 30 -7.33 -12.53 -15.49
N SER A 31 -8.27 -11.57 -15.39
CA SER A 31 -9.71 -11.85 -15.53
C SER A 31 -10.13 -12.32 -16.93
N LYS A 32 -9.27 -12.09 -17.94
CA LYS A 32 -9.50 -12.49 -19.34
C LYS A 32 -8.83 -13.82 -19.70
N MET A 33 -8.14 -14.45 -18.76
CA MET A 33 -7.38 -15.68 -18.97
C MET A 33 -8.18 -16.90 -18.49
N SER A 34 -7.78 -18.10 -18.95
CA SER A 34 -8.28 -19.35 -18.37
C SER A 34 -7.85 -19.50 -16.90
N ASN A 35 -8.62 -20.21 -16.06
CA ASN A 35 -8.33 -20.33 -14.62
C ASN A 35 -6.90 -20.81 -14.30
N ASN A 36 -6.38 -21.76 -15.08
CA ASN A 36 -5.03 -22.30 -14.88
C ASN A 36 -3.94 -21.27 -15.25
N GLU A 37 -4.14 -20.56 -16.35
CA GLU A 37 -3.23 -19.50 -16.81
C GLU A 37 -3.26 -18.28 -15.87
N ALA A 38 -4.44 -17.84 -15.45
CA ALA A 38 -4.63 -16.75 -14.50
C ALA A 38 -3.92 -17.04 -13.16
N THR A 39 -3.96 -18.29 -12.69
CA THR A 39 -3.27 -18.70 -11.46
C THR A 39 -1.76 -18.61 -11.62
N ARG A 40 -1.20 -19.15 -12.71
CA ARG A 40 0.25 -19.04 -12.99
C ARG A 40 0.69 -17.58 -13.13
N PHE A 41 -0.09 -16.77 -13.84
CA PHE A 41 0.17 -15.34 -14.01
C PHE A 41 0.18 -14.59 -12.66
N ARG A 42 -0.82 -14.83 -11.80
CA ARG A 42 -0.88 -14.25 -10.45
C ARG A 42 0.31 -14.65 -9.59
N MET A 43 0.80 -15.89 -9.70
CA MET A 43 1.98 -16.34 -8.96
C MET A 43 3.24 -15.58 -9.36
N HIS A 44 3.45 -15.30 -10.65
CA HIS A 44 4.56 -14.45 -11.11
C HIS A 44 4.41 -13.01 -10.64
N ALA A 45 3.18 -12.49 -10.62
CA ALA A 45 2.88 -11.15 -10.14
C ALA A 45 3.17 -10.92 -8.64
N LEU A 46 3.31 -11.98 -7.83
CA LEU A 46 3.63 -11.86 -6.40
C LEU A 46 4.99 -11.21 -6.12
N VAL A 47 5.90 -11.16 -7.10
CA VAL A 47 7.17 -10.41 -6.95
C VAL A 47 6.90 -8.93 -6.66
N LEU A 48 5.81 -8.39 -7.22
CA LEU A 48 5.43 -7.00 -7.06
C LEU A 48 4.99 -6.67 -5.63
N SER A 49 4.47 -7.66 -4.91
CA SER A 49 4.11 -7.51 -3.50
C SER A 49 5.35 -7.23 -2.65
N ARG A 50 6.52 -7.81 -2.96
CA ARG A 50 7.78 -7.49 -2.27
C ARG A 50 8.17 -6.02 -2.46
N MET A 51 8.03 -5.50 -3.68
CA MET A 51 8.26 -4.07 -3.97
C MET A 51 7.34 -3.18 -3.12
N GLY A 52 6.06 -3.57 -3.00
CA GLY A 52 5.09 -2.88 -2.16
C GLY A 52 5.54 -2.82 -0.70
N TYR A 53 5.91 -3.94 -0.09
CA TYR A 53 6.39 -3.98 1.30
C TYR A 53 7.60 -3.07 1.54
N ILE A 54 8.56 -3.05 0.61
CA ILE A 54 9.73 -2.16 0.70
C ILE A 54 9.27 -0.69 0.64
N GLY A 55 8.40 -0.36 -0.33
CA GLY A 55 7.88 0.99 -0.49
C GLY A 55 7.13 1.50 0.74
N ILE A 56 6.27 0.67 1.32
CA ILE A 56 5.53 0.98 2.55
C ILE A 56 6.48 1.14 3.75
N SER A 57 7.50 0.28 3.86
CA SER A 57 8.50 0.40 4.94
C SER A 57 9.24 1.74 4.84
N LEU A 58 9.65 2.13 3.63
CA LEU A 58 10.26 3.43 3.36
C LEU A 58 9.31 4.57 3.71
N LEU A 59 8.03 4.51 3.31
CA LEU A 59 7.00 5.50 3.62
C LEU A 59 6.84 5.73 5.12
N ILE A 60 6.75 4.65 5.90
CA ILE A 60 6.53 4.73 7.35
C ILE A 60 7.74 5.34 8.04
N ILE A 61 8.94 4.81 7.77
CA ILE A 61 10.16 5.28 8.43
C ILE A 61 10.43 6.74 8.10
N SER A 62 10.37 7.11 6.82
CA SER A 62 10.55 8.50 6.39
C SER A 62 9.43 9.41 6.88
N GLY A 63 8.17 8.96 6.85
CA GLY A 63 7.02 9.75 7.28
C GLY A 63 7.03 10.07 8.77
N LEU A 64 7.39 9.07 9.60
CA LEU A 64 7.57 9.26 11.05
C LEU A 64 8.72 10.22 11.37
N TYR A 65 9.78 10.24 10.56
CA TYR A 65 10.83 11.24 10.71
C TYR A 65 10.33 12.64 10.34
N LEU A 66 9.66 12.78 9.19
CA LEU A 66 9.22 14.06 8.64
C LEU A 66 8.17 14.77 9.49
N ILE A 67 7.46 14.03 10.33
CA ILE A 67 6.42 14.58 11.20
C ILE A 67 6.94 15.07 12.56
N THR A 68 8.18 14.73 12.93
CA THR A 68 8.80 15.15 14.20
C THR A 68 8.68 16.66 14.51
N PRO A 69 8.87 17.61 13.56
CA PRO A 69 8.68 19.04 13.87
C PRO A 69 7.21 19.45 14.05
N TYR A 70 6.25 18.61 13.64
CA TYR A 70 4.81 18.90 13.71
C TYR A 70 4.13 18.27 14.94
N TRP A 71 4.87 17.59 15.83
CA TRP A 71 4.30 16.92 17.02
C TRP A 71 3.60 17.88 17.98
N SER A 72 4.18 19.05 18.23
CA SER A 72 3.57 20.07 19.11
C SER A 72 2.30 20.68 18.52
N ALA A 73 2.20 20.74 17.18
CA ALA A 73 1.07 21.31 16.46
C ALA A 73 0.03 20.25 16.02
N LEU A 74 0.25 18.97 16.33
CA LEU A 74 -0.58 17.88 15.78
C LEU A 74 -2.07 18.06 16.12
N SER A 75 -2.37 18.46 17.35
CA SER A 75 -3.74 18.72 17.81
C SER A 75 -4.43 19.88 17.08
N SER A 76 -3.64 20.82 16.54
CA SER A 76 -4.15 21.98 15.79
C SER A 76 -4.35 21.70 14.30
N ILE A 77 -3.92 20.52 13.80
CA ILE A 77 -4.02 20.14 12.39
C ILE A 77 -4.81 18.83 12.24
N PRO A 78 -6.16 18.87 12.31
CA PRO A 78 -6.99 17.66 12.25
C PRO A 78 -6.77 16.81 10.98
N LEU A 79 -6.46 17.44 9.85
CA LEU A 79 -6.16 16.74 8.60
C LEU A 79 -4.89 15.87 8.71
N LEU A 80 -3.91 16.30 9.50
CA LEU A 80 -2.68 15.53 9.74
C LEU A 80 -2.98 14.29 10.59
N ILE A 81 -3.85 14.42 11.59
CA ILE A 81 -4.33 13.28 12.38
C ILE A 81 -5.06 12.27 11.48
N LEU A 82 -5.96 12.74 10.62
CA LEU A 82 -6.66 11.90 9.66
C LEU A 82 -5.68 11.16 8.73
N LYS A 83 -4.67 11.86 8.20
CA LYS A 83 -3.60 11.25 7.39
C LYS A 83 -2.90 10.12 8.16
N LEU A 84 -2.56 10.32 9.42
CA LEU A 84 -1.89 9.32 10.25
C LEU A 84 -2.78 8.10 10.53
N ILE A 85 -4.07 8.31 10.81
CA ILE A 85 -5.04 7.23 10.97
C ILE A 85 -5.14 6.41 9.68
N LEU A 86 -5.19 7.07 8.52
CA LEU A 86 -5.22 6.37 7.23
C LEU A 86 -3.94 5.58 6.97
N VAL A 87 -2.77 6.10 7.34
CA VAL A 87 -1.50 5.36 7.28
C VAL A 87 -1.55 4.11 8.18
N LEU A 88 -2.12 4.21 9.38
CA LEU A 88 -2.28 3.05 10.26
C LEU A 88 -3.22 1.99 9.64
N ILE A 89 -4.35 2.42 9.09
CA ILE A 89 -5.29 1.51 8.39
C ILE A 89 -4.58 0.85 7.19
N LEU A 90 -3.79 1.61 6.44
CA LEU A 90 -3.02 1.10 5.31
C LEU A 90 -2.08 -0.04 5.77
N VAL A 91 -1.34 0.17 6.86
CA VAL A 91 -0.45 -0.85 7.44
C VAL A 91 -1.21 -2.13 7.81
N VAL A 92 -2.37 -2.00 8.45
CA VAL A 92 -3.22 -3.14 8.80
C VAL A 92 -3.65 -3.92 7.56
N LEU A 93 -4.17 -3.23 6.53
CA LEU A 93 -4.61 -3.87 5.28
C LEU A 93 -3.48 -4.62 4.59
N ILE A 94 -2.29 -4.03 4.51
CA ILE A 94 -1.12 -4.66 3.89
C ILE A 94 -0.69 -5.90 4.67
N THR A 95 -0.72 -5.83 6.01
CA THR A 95 -0.40 -6.97 6.86
C THR A 95 -1.40 -8.11 6.65
N LEU A 96 -2.70 -7.80 6.54
CA LEU A 96 -3.74 -8.77 6.20
C LEU A 96 -3.51 -9.41 4.83
N ILE A 97 -3.18 -8.62 3.80
CA ILE A 97 -2.81 -9.12 2.46
C ILE A 97 -1.61 -10.08 2.55
N GLY A 98 -0.62 -9.78 3.39
CA GLY A 98 0.52 -10.65 3.62
C GLY A 98 0.16 -11.99 4.24
N PHE A 99 -0.74 -12.00 5.20
CA PHE A 99 -1.28 -13.25 5.77
C PHE A 99 -2.06 -14.05 4.72
N LEU A 100 -2.97 -13.41 3.97
CA LEU A 100 -3.72 -14.07 2.89
C LEU A 100 -2.78 -14.67 1.83
N THR A 101 -1.73 -13.93 1.44
CA THR A 101 -0.74 -14.39 0.45
C THR A 101 -0.03 -15.66 0.92
N LYS A 102 0.29 -15.77 2.21
CA LYS A 102 0.91 -16.98 2.78
C LYS A 102 -0.05 -18.17 2.73
N ARG A 103 -1.33 -17.97 3.06
CA ARG A 103 -2.37 -19.01 3.02
C ARG A 103 -2.65 -19.51 1.61
N ILE A 104 -2.73 -18.59 0.64
CA ILE A 104 -2.88 -18.93 -0.79
C ILE A 104 -1.72 -19.83 -1.27
N LYS A 105 -0.48 -19.52 -0.87
CA LYS A 105 0.68 -20.35 -1.21
C LYS A 105 0.65 -21.75 -0.59
N GLN A 106 -0.11 -21.95 0.48
CA GLN A 106 -0.29 -23.24 1.14
C GLN A 106 -1.45 -24.06 0.53
N GLY A 107 -2.05 -23.60 -0.58
CA GLY A 107 -3.11 -24.31 -1.30
C GLY A 107 -4.52 -23.94 -0.85
N GLU A 108 -4.68 -22.93 0.01
CA GLU A 108 -6.00 -22.48 0.43
C GLU A 108 -6.68 -21.60 -0.64
N GLY A 109 -7.66 -22.20 -1.33
CA GLY A 109 -8.97 -21.66 -1.72
C GLY A 109 -9.10 -20.40 -2.60
N GLU A 110 -10.13 -20.42 -3.46
CA GLU A 110 -10.61 -19.27 -4.25
C GLU A 110 -11.11 -18.10 -3.37
N THR A 111 -11.57 -18.39 -2.15
CA THR A 111 -12.11 -17.41 -1.20
C THR A 111 -11.05 -16.43 -0.70
N GLU A 112 -9.82 -16.88 -0.50
CA GLU A 112 -8.72 -16.04 -0.01
C GLU A 112 -8.21 -15.11 -1.13
N PHE A 113 -8.27 -15.54 -2.40
CA PHE A 113 -8.01 -14.68 -3.55
C PHE A 113 -9.01 -13.52 -3.65
N LYS A 114 -10.31 -13.78 -3.45
CA LYS A 114 -11.35 -12.72 -3.48
C LYS A 114 -11.13 -11.69 -2.38
N LYS A 115 -10.79 -12.12 -1.15
CA LYS A 115 -10.45 -11.21 -0.04
C LYS A 115 -9.21 -10.37 -0.36
N MET A 116 -8.17 -10.99 -0.93
CA MET A 116 -6.95 -10.30 -1.31
C MET A 116 -7.21 -9.19 -2.34
N GLU A 117 -8.10 -9.44 -3.31
CA GLU A 117 -8.49 -8.42 -4.29
C GLU A 117 -9.21 -7.24 -3.64
N ILE A 118 -10.16 -7.49 -2.73
CA ILE A 118 -10.89 -6.44 -2.01
C ILE A 118 -9.92 -5.59 -1.18
N PHE A 119 -9.05 -6.23 -0.39
CA PHE A 119 -8.07 -5.51 0.42
C PHE A 119 -7.07 -4.74 -0.44
N GLY A 120 -6.68 -5.26 -1.60
CA GLY A 120 -5.85 -4.54 -2.56
C GLY A 120 -6.51 -3.26 -3.08
N LYS A 121 -7.79 -3.32 -3.47
CA LYS A 121 -8.56 -2.14 -3.91
C LYS A 121 -8.69 -1.10 -2.79
N LEU A 122 -8.99 -1.53 -1.56
CA LEU A 122 -9.06 -0.65 -0.40
C LEU A 122 -7.71 0.02 -0.12
N THR A 123 -6.62 -0.74 -0.18
CA THR A 123 -5.25 -0.24 -0.01
C THR A 123 -4.94 0.85 -1.04
N MET A 124 -5.34 0.65 -2.30
CA MET A 124 -5.18 1.66 -3.36
C MET A 124 -5.97 2.94 -3.06
N MET A 125 -7.25 2.82 -2.67
CA MET A 125 -8.10 3.98 -2.34
C MET A 125 -7.56 4.77 -1.15
N ILE A 126 -7.20 4.09 -0.07
CA ILE A 126 -6.64 4.71 1.13
C ILE A 126 -5.30 5.37 0.81
N GLY A 127 -4.46 4.68 0.05
CA GLY A 127 -3.18 5.22 -0.38
C GLY A 127 -3.34 6.51 -1.19
N LEU A 128 -4.28 6.56 -2.15
CA LEU A 128 -4.57 7.77 -2.92
C LEU A 128 -5.08 8.91 -2.01
N LEU A 129 -5.97 8.61 -1.08
CA LEU A 129 -6.48 9.59 -0.13
C LEU A 129 -5.35 10.16 0.75
N ILE A 130 -4.39 9.35 1.17
CA ILE A 130 -3.19 9.81 1.90
C ILE A 130 -2.38 10.82 1.07
N VAL A 131 -2.22 10.58 -0.24
CA VAL A 131 -1.53 11.53 -1.13
C VAL A 131 -2.28 12.84 -1.23
N VAL A 132 -3.60 12.79 -1.44
CA VAL A 132 -4.45 13.99 -1.53
C VAL A 132 -4.35 14.81 -0.25
N LEU A 133 -4.48 14.18 0.92
CA LEU A 133 -4.30 14.87 2.20
C LEU A 133 -2.90 15.44 2.37
N ALA A 134 -1.85 14.72 1.93
CA ALA A 134 -0.49 15.22 2.00
C ALA A 134 -0.32 16.52 1.18
N VAL A 135 -0.92 16.62 -0.01
CA VAL A 135 -0.90 17.84 -0.81
C VAL A 135 -1.60 18.99 -0.06
N TYR A 136 -2.81 18.77 0.46
CA TYR A 136 -3.53 19.81 1.18
C TYR A 136 -2.84 20.30 2.46
N ILE A 137 -2.10 19.42 3.15
CA ILE A 137 -1.42 19.76 4.41
C ILE A 137 -0.08 20.47 4.16
N PHE A 138 0.63 20.10 3.09
CA PHE A 138 2.04 20.46 2.90
C PHE A 138 2.34 21.29 1.64
N HIS A 139 1.36 21.60 0.79
CA HIS A 139 1.51 22.69 -0.19
C HIS A 139 1.51 24.05 0.52
#